data_AF-A0A8T4JH93-F1
#
_entry.id   AF-A0A8T4JH93-F1
#
_cell.length_a   1.000
_cell.length_b   1.000
_cell.length_c   1.000
_cell.angle_alpha   90.00
_cell.angle_beta   90.00
_cell.angle_gamma   90.00
#
_symmetry.space_group_name_H-M   'P 1'
#
loop_
_entity.id
_entity.type
_entity.pdbx_description
1 polymer ?
#
loop_
_entity_poly.entity_id
_entity_poly.type
_entity_poly.pdbx_seq_one_letter_code
_entity_poly.pdbx_strand_id
1 'polypeptide(L)'
;MKKNKSKVKKHNVMGNDDKKCDKKRYFWHKIKNNYFILSLIFFFWLIFRTGNKPSRILYPCQKAAAYNSLSLLAMTPFLIMSNLKNFFKNKNNKIKIIKNLSIIIFLVGIITLIISISYNPITNIKRNIEYQKLKSELFSSKLTGFSLLEPNPTQQSVPNSQRVVMIHDSDASNWTGSGYYWTSINQENVDQMVNRGIMELTETNSVVEAWNILIPNYQPHQKIAIKVNMNNAYESPTGWGASRSTTETIDAIIEPINSVAKSLKQAFGDDFDYQDLWVYESTRTMWMDFFNRAELGIQFYSAVPTLNYPVPNTVNIIDHSTQSDAIITFRHNPSIQTGLNNALVNADYLINMPIVKKHGSQTTTLGFKNHFGSIEQEDIPLLHDNILDFINTANNSRIDIYNNTHIKDKTILIIGEGIIGHKDINSGRPVLWDNRFPGTTPEILFFGVDPVATDSVMIDLIEWEKGERETRNARIYLLEASSIGLGVFEESNWIGNNYPDLTTNYSQIEFIHVNLDGTCGDGTCSSGEECNQDCITEIFCSDLADNDEDGLEDCNDNDCTDDSNCDSIPSWDVDESGNIDISDLVRVGQSFGRNDCGTINNWCNRT
;
A
#
# COMPACT_ATOMS: atom_id res chain seq x y z
N MET A 1 31.97 30.63 65.09
CA MET A 1 30.76 31.47 65.32
C MET A 1 30.11 31.85 63.98
N LYS A 2 28.81 31.53 63.84
CA LYS A 2 27.73 32.15 63.04
C LYS A 2 27.83 32.40 61.51
N LYS A 3 27.03 31.59 60.78
CA LYS A 3 26.00 31.89 59.74
C LYS A 3 26.19 33.07 58.76
N ASN A 4 26.04 32.79 57.46
CA ASN A 4 24.79 33.09 56.73
C ASN A 4 24.75 32.48 55.30
N LYS A 5 23.67 31.74 55.00
CA LYS A 5 23.25 31.37 53.63
C LYS A 5 22.14 32.34 53.22
N SER A 6 22.32 33.09 52.13
CA SER A 6 21.24 33.82 51.47
C SER A 6 20.54 32.90 50.47
N LYS A 7 19.23 32.70 50.65
CA LYS A 7 18.34 32.02 49.69
C LYS A 7 17.82 33.05 48.70
N VAL A 8 18.12 32.87 47.41
CA VAL A 8 17.40 33.53 46.31
C VAL A 8 16.10 32.74 46.06
N LYS A 9 14.96 33.43 46.17
CA LYS A 9 13.62 32.90 45.88
C LYS A 9 13.41 32.80 44.36
N LYS A 10 13.27 31.59 43.81
CA LYS A 10 12.59 31.40 42.51
C LYS A 10 11.07 31.54 42.73
N HIS A 11 10.45 32.48 42.02
CA HIS A 11 9.00 32.62 41.94
C HIS A 11 8.43 31.45 41.14
N ASN A 12 7.78 30.51 41.82
CA ASN A 12 6.82 29.59 41.20
C ASN A 12 5.45 30.25 41.29
N VAL A 13 4.99 30.88 40.22
CA VAL A 13 3.58 31.21 40.03
C VAL A 13 3.01 30.19 39.05
N MET A 14 2.62 29.02 39.57
CA MET A 14 1.56 28.23 38.94
C MET A 14 0.27 28.56 39.70
N GLY A 15 -0.72 29.07 38.99
CA GLY A 15 -2.03 29.39 39.53
C GLY A 15 -2.69 28.15 40.15
N ASN A 16 -3.54 28.36 41.15
CA ASN A 16 -4.30 27.30 41.80
C ASN A 16 -5.26 26.55 40.84
N ASP A 17 -5.56 27.15 39.69
CA ASP A 17 -6.46 26.60 38.68
C ASP A 17 -5.78 25.55 37.78
N ASP A 18 -4.50 25.72 37.44
CA ASP A 18 -3.74 24.75 36.62
C ASP A 18 -3.51 23.43 37.37
N LYS A 19 -3.20 23.52 38.68
CA LYS A 19 -3.05 22.32 39.55
C LYS A 19 -4.36 21.56 39.75
N LYS A 20 -5.51 22.24 39.66
CA LYS A 20 -6.84 21.59 39.68
C LYS A 20 -7.14 20.92 38.35
N CYS A 21 -6.76 21.53 37.23
CA CYS A 21 -6.97 20.99 35.89
C CYS A 21 -6.16 19.70 35.66
N ASP A 22 -4.89 19.67 36.07
CA ASP A 22 -4.03 18.47 35.97
C ASP A 22 -4.51 17.32 36.86
N LYS A 23 -4.94 17.61 38.09
CA LYS A 23 -5.52 16.58 38.97
C LYS A 23 -6.81 16.00 38.40
N LYS A 24 -7.65 16.83 37.77
CA LYS A 24 -8.89 16.39 37.12
C LYS A 24 -8.60 15.52 35.91
N ARG A 25 -7.62 15.90 35.07
CA ARG A 25 -7.18 15.12 33.89
C ARG A 25 -6.55 13.79 34.29
N TYR A 26 -5.69 13.78 35.31
CA TYR A 26 -5.11 12.57 35.90
C TYR A 26 -6.17 11.64 36.51
N PHE A 27 -7.17 12.19 37.20
CA PHE A 27 -8.30 11.44 37.74
C PHE A 27 -9.15 10.78 36.64
N TRP A 28 -9.48 11.52 35.58
CA TRP A 28 -10.21 10.96 34.43
C TRP A 28 -9.39 9.92 33.65
N HIS A 29 -8.07 10.11 33.53
CA HIS A 29 -7.18 9.11 32.95
C HIS A 29 -7.15 7.81 33.78
N LYS A 30 -7.10 7.92 35.11
CA LYS A 30 -7.15 6.77 36.02
C LYS A 30 -8.49 6.04 36.01
N ILE A 31 -9.60 6.74 35.78
CA ILE A 31 -10.93 6.14 35.58
C ILE A 31 -11.03 5.45 34.22
N LYS A 32 -10.58 6.10 33.14
CA LYS A 32 -10.62 5.54 31.78
C LYS A 32 -9.74 4.29 31.64
N ASN A 33 -8.62 4.22 32.35
CA ASN A 33 -7.72 3.07 32.32
C ASN A 33 -8.05 1.98 33.34
N ASN A 34 -9.07 2.19 34.19
CA ASN A 34 -9.55 1.17 35.12
C ASN A 34 -10.79 0.49 34.55
N TYR A 35 -10.56 -0.65 33.89
CA TYR A 35 -11.59 -1.46 33.25
C TYR A 35 -12.75 -1.81 34.18
N PHE A 36 -12.52 -2.00 35.50
CA PHE A 36 -13.58 -2.29 36.45
C PHE A 36 -14.53 -1.09 36.64
N ILE A 37 -13.96 0.11 36.87
CA ILE A 37 -14.76 1.34 37.07
C ILE A 37 -15.51 1.68 35.79
N LEU A 38 -14.86 1.55 34.64
CA LEU A 38 -15.47 1.79 33.34
C LEU A 38 -16.66 0.85 33.09
N SER A 39 -16.49 -0.45 33.37
CA SER A 39 -17.57 -1.44 33.25
C SER A 39 -18.75 -1.14 34.18
N LEU A 40 -18.47 -0.63 35.39
CA LEU A 40 -19.47 -0.19 36.37
C LEU A 40 -20.29 1.01 35.89
N ILE A 41 -19.62 1.97 35.23
CA ILE A 41 -20.27 3.12 34.60
C ILE A 41 -21.19 2.64 33.46
N PHE A 42 -20.72 1.73 32.60
CA PHE A 42 -21.55 1.17 31.52
C PHE A 42 -22.74 0.38 32.04
N PHE A 43 -22.56 -0.40 33.12
CA PHE A 43 -23.63 -1.14 33.78
C PHE A 43 -24.72 -0.23 34.35
N PHE A 44 -24.34 0.80 35.10
CA PHE A 44 -25.31 1.76 35.63
C PHE A 44 -25.99 2.56 34.53
N TRP A 45 -25.26 2.94 33.48
CA TRP A 45 -25.84 3.63 32.34
C TRP A 45 -26.85 2.75 31.58
N LEU A 46 -26.57 1.46 31.43
CA LEU A 46 -27.48 0.47 30.86
C LEU A 46 -28.76 0.35 31.69
N ILE A 47 -28.64 0.15 33.02
CA ILE A 47 -29.78 0.05 33.92
C ILE A 47 -30.62 1.33 33.90
N PHE A 48 -29.98 2.49 33.99
CA PHE A 48 -30.68 3.76 34.04
C PHE A 48 -31.47 4.06 32.76
N ARG A 49 -30.91 3.73 31.59
CA ARG A 49 -31.53 4.03 30.30
C ARG A 49 -32.54 2.97 29.87
N THR A 50 -32.23 1.69 30.09
CA THR A 50 -33.05 0.55 29.67
C THR A 50 -34.11 0.19 30.71
N GLY A 51 -33.82 0.29 32.01
CA GLY A 51 -34.79 -0.01 33.07
C GLY A 51 -36.03 0.88 33.03
N ASN A 52 -35.88 2.13 32.58
CA ASN A 52 -37.00 3.06 32.40
C ASN A 52 -37.76 2.88 31.07
N LYS A 53 -37.18 2.19 30.07
CA LYS A 53 -37.83 1.87 28.80
C LYS A 53 -37.11 0.68 28.13
N PRO A 54 -37.61 -0.56 28.31
CA PRO A 54 -36.90 -1.77 27.87
C PRO A 54 -36.55 -1.82 26.38
N SER A 55 -37.35 -1.19 25.52
CA SER A 55 -37.09 -1.14 24.07
C SER A 55 -35.77 -0.45 23.69
N ARG A 56 -35.17 0.34 24.59
CA ARG A 56 -33.90 1.04 24.35
C ARG A 56 -32.68 0.12 24.34
N ILE A 57 -32.82 -1.13 24.78
CA ILE A 57 -31.72 -2.12 24.74
C ILE A 57 -31.24 -2.40 23.30
N LEU A 58 -32.10 -2.17 22.31
CA LEU A 58 -31.78 -2.37 20.89
C LEU A 58 -30.92 -1.23 20.32
N TYR A 59 -30.77 -0.11 21.02
CA TYR A 59 -30.01 1.03 20.52
C TYR A 59 -28.50 0.71 20.49
N PRO A 60 -27.75 1.15 19.47
CA PRO A 60 -26.34 0.80 19.29
C PRO A 60 -25.48 1.06 20.54
N CYS A 61 -25.73 2.20 21.20
CA CYS A 61 -24.98 2.60 22.38
C CYS A 61 -25.35 1.79 23.64
N GLN A 62 -26.60 1.32 23.76
CA GLN A 62 -27.02 0.43 24.85
C GLN A 62 -26.55 -1.01 24.62
N LYS A 63 -26.46 -1.48 23.37
CA LYS A 63 -25.79 -2.75 23.01
C LYS A 63 -24.30 -2.72 23.38
N ALA A 64 -23.61 -1.62 23.07
CA ALA A 64 -22.21 -1.43 23.46
C ALA A 64 -22.04 -1.37 24.99
N ALA A 65 -22.93 -0.68 25.71
CA ALA A 65 -22.92 -0.65 27.17
C ALA A 65 -23.19 -2.03 27.80
N ALA A 66 -24.11 -2.80 27.23
CA ALA A 66 -24.38 -4.16 27.65
C ALA A 66 -23.14 -5.03 27.51
N TYR A 67 -22.50 -5.04 26.32
CA TYR A 67 -21.26 -5.78 26.08
C TYR A 67 -20.15 -5.42 27.09
N ASN A 68 -19.90 -4.12 27.28
CA ASN A 68 -18.88 -3.63 28.22
C ASN A 68 -19.26 -3.80 29.71
N SER A 69 -20.50 -4.18 30.03
CA SER A 69 -20.91 -4.48 31.39
C SER A 69 -20.74 -5.96 31.76
N LEU A 70 -20.61 -6.87 30.77
CA LEU A 70 -20.38 -8.31 31.01
C LEU A 70 -19.01 -8.59 31.67
N SER A 71 -18.02 -7.73 31.45
CA SER A 71 -16.71 -7.75 32.10
C SER A 71 -16.78 -7.70 33.63
N LEU A 72 -17.81 -7.06 34.23
CA LEU A 72 -18.03 -7.08 35.68
C LEU A 72 -18.29 -8.50 36.20
N LEU A 73 -19.11 -9.27 35.49
CA LEU A 73 -19.42 -10.65 35.85
C LEU A 73 -18.19 -11.55 35.70
N ALA A 74 -17.38 -11.30 34.68
CA ALA A 74 -16.12 -11.99 34.44
C ALA A 74 -15.05 -11.74 35.53
N MET A 75 -15.13 -10.63 36.27
CA MET A 75 -14.23 -10.33 37.40
C MET A 75 -14.71 -10.86 38.77
N THR A 76 -15.97 -11.27 38.88
CA THR A 76 -16.52 -11.84 40.13
C THR A 76 -15.79 -13.10 40.64
N PRO A 77 -15.20 -13.97 39.80
CA PRO A 77 -14.43 -15.12 40.27
C PRO A 77 -13.22 -14.72 41.11
N PHE A 78 -12.50 -13.66 40.72
CA PHE A 78 -11.31 -13.18 41.42
C PHE A 78 -11.64 -12.56 42.79
N LEU A 79 -12.76 -11.84 42.90
CA LEU A 79 -13.22 -11.23 44.15
C LEU A 79 -13.71 -12.26 45.17
N ILE A 80 -14.31 -13.35 44.70
CA ILE A 80 -14.76 -14.46 45.56
C ILE A 80 -13.56 -15.31 45.99
N MET A 81 -12.59 -15.54 45.09
CA MET A 81 -11.40 -16.38 45.34
C MET A 81 -10.55 -15.87 46.50
N SER A 82 -10.41 -14.54 46.65
CA SER A 82 -9.62 -13.91 47.71
C SER A 82 -10.16 -14.16 49.14
N ASN A 83 -11.42 -14.57 49.28
CA ASN A 83 -12.09 -14.79 50.57
C ASN A 83 -12.65 -16.21 50.79
N LEU A 84 -12.39 -17.15 49.86
CA LEU A 84 -12.92 -18.52 49.89
C LEU A 84 -12.65 -19.26 51.22
N LYS A 85 -11.43 -19.16 51.77
CA LYS A 85 -11.04 -19.89 53.00
C LYS A 85 -11.90 -19.53 54.21
N ASN A 86 -12.27 -18.25 54.35
CA ASN A 86 -13.09 -17.77 55.48
C ASN A 86 -14.59 -18.05 55.25
N PHE A 87 -15.02 -18.07 53.99
CA PHE A 87 -16.40 -18.31 53.59
C PHE A 87 -16.85 -19.78 53.81
N PHE A 88 -15.98 -20.75 53.56
CA PHE A 88 -16.29 -22.18 53.74
C PHE A 88 -16.26 -22.67 55.19
N LYS A 89 -15.51 -22.00 56.09
CA LYS A 89 -15.41 -22.40 57.52
C LYS A 89 -16.66 -22.14 58.36
N ASN A 90 -17.55 -21.22 57.96
CA ASN A 90 -18.68 -20.79 58.80
C ASN A 90 -19.91 -21.72 58.67
N LYS A 91 -20.38 -22.34 59.78
CA LYS A 91 -21.45 -23.38 59.77
C LYS A 91 -22.88 -22.85 59.99
N ASN A 92 -23.11 -21.54 59.97
CA ASN A 92 -24.43 -20.96 60.27
C ASN A 92 -25.47 -21.16 59.13
N ASN A 93 -26.65 -21.70 59.45
CA ASN A 93 -27.68 -22.07 58.47
C ASN A 93 -28.28 -20.85 57.71
N LYS A 94 -28.32 -19.66 58.31
CA LYS A 94 -28.77 -18.43 57.61
C LYS A 94 -27.80 -17.96 56.51
N ILE A 95 -26.53 -18.36 56.59
CA ILE A 95 -25.48 -18.04 55.60
C ILE A 95 -25.50 -19.03 54.43
N LYS A 96 -26.23 -20.15 54.54
CA LYS A 96 -26.30 -21.20 53.50
C LYS A 96 -26.92 -20.70 52.18
N ILE A 97 -27.94 -19.84 52.25
CA ILE A 97 -28.56 -19.22 51.06
C ILE A 97 -27.59 -18.27 50.36
N ILE A 98 -26.89 -17.44 51.14
CA ILE A 98 -25.86 -16.51 50.63
C ILE A 98 -24.72 -17.31 49.98
N LYS A 99 -24.29 -18.43 50.57
CA LYS A 99 -23.29 -19.34 49.99
C LYS A 99 -23.72 -19.89 48.64
N ASN A 100 -24.94 -20.41 48.54
CA ASN A 100 -25.46 -20.95 47.29
C ASN A 100 -25.56 -19.87 46.20
N LEU A 101 -26.05 -18.67 46.55
CA LEU A 101 -26.10 -17.53 45.63
C LEU A 101 -24.71 -17.09 45.17
N SER A 102 -23.73 -17.01 46.06
CA SER A 102 -22.34 -16.67 45.69
C SER A 102 -21.70 -17.71 44.78
N ILE A 103 -21.96 -19.01 44.99
CA ILE A 103 -21.50 -20.08 44.09
C ILE A 103 -22.17 -19.96 42.72
N ILE A 104 -23.47 -19.67 42.67
CA ILE A 104 -24.19 -19.46 41.40
C ILE A 104 -23.62 -18.25 40.66
N ILE A 105 -23.39 -17.12 41.33
CA ILE A 105 -22.80 -15.91 40.72
C ILE A 105 -21.39 -16.21 40.21
N PHE A 106 -20.58 -16.96 40.96
CA PHE A 106 -19.25 -17.40 40.53
C PHE A 106 -19.30 -18.27 39.27
N LEU A 107 -20.20 -19.26 39.23
CA LEU A 107 -20.38 -20.13 38.07
C LEU A 107 -20.87 -19.35 36.85
N VAL A 108 -21.82 -18.43 37.02
CA VAL A 108 -22.29 -17.53 35.95
C VAL A 108 -21.16 -16.63 35.46
N GLY A 109 -20.33 -16.11 36.37
CA GLY A 109 -19.15 -15.30 36.03
C GLY A 109 -18.11 -16.08 35.23
N ILE A 110 -17.83 -17.33 35.60
CA ILE A 110 -16.96 -18.24 34.85
C ILE A 110 -17.54 -18.56 33.48
N ILE A 111 -18.83 -18.92 33.40
CA ILE A 111 -19.50 -19.21 32.13
C ILE A 111 -19.45 -17.98 31.21
N THR A 112 -19.69 -16.78 31.74
CA THR A 112 -19.62 -15.53 30.98
C THR A 112 -18.20 -15.25 30.50
N LEU A 113 -17.18 -15.47 31.33
CA LEU A 113 -15.78 -15.34 30.95
C LEU A 113 -15.40 -16.36 29.84
N ILE A 114 -15.83 -17.62 29.99
CA ILE A 114 -15.60 -18.67 28.98
C ILE A 114 -16.28 -18.29 27.66
N ILE A 115 -17.53 -17.83 27.69
CA ILE A 115 -18.25 -17.38 26.49
C ILE A 115 -17.52 -16.20 25.83
N SER A 116 -17.09 -15.20 26.60
CA SER A 116 -16.37 -14.03 26.06
C SER A 116 -15.01 -14.41 25.45
N ILE A 117 -14.22 -15.26 26.12
CA ILE A 117 -12.93 -15.74 25.59
C ILE A 117 -13.15 -16.64 24.36
N SER A 118 -14.21 -17.45 24.36
CA SER A 118 -14.52 -18.37 23.27
C SER A 118 -15.24 -17.71 22.09
N TYR A 119 -15.78 -16.50 22.26
CA TYR A 119 -16.56 -15.82 21.22
C TYR A 119 -15.74 -15.60 19.95
N ASN A 120 -14.57 -14.95 20.06
CA ASN A 120 -13.68 -14.66 18.93
C ASN A 120 -13.16 -15.92 18.21
N PRO A 121 -12.64 -16.96 18.89
CA PRO A 121 -12.21 -18.18 18.19
C PRO A 121 -13.38 -18.93 17.54
N ILE A 122 -14.57 -18.98 18.17
CA ILE A 122 -15.74 -19.64 17.58
C ILE A 122 -16.25 -18.90 16.35
N THR A 123 -16.33 -17.56 16.39
CA THR A 123 -16.75 -16.78 15.21
C THR A 123 -15.74 -16.91 14.08
N ASN A 124 -14.43 -16.93 14.39
CA ASN A 124 -13.39 -17.22 13.40
C ASN A 124 -13.51 -18.62 12.79
N ILE A 125 -13.76 -19.66 13.58
CA ILE A 125 -13.99 -21.02 13.06
C ILE A 125 -15.21 -21.06 12.13
N LYS A 126 -16.33 -20.45 12.54
CA LYS A 126 -17.54 -20.39 11.70
C LYS A 126 -17.27 -19.71 10.36
N ARG A 127 -16.63 -18.53 10.39
CA ARG A 127 -16.23 -17.78 9.20
C ARG A 127 -15.29 -18.61 8.31
N ASN A 128 -14.39 -19.39 8.89
CA ASN A 128 -13.47 -20.24 8.13
C ASN A 128 -14.21 -21.38 7.42
N ILE A 129 -15.19 -22.01 8.07
CA ILE A 129 -15.99 -23.07 7.45
C ILE A 129 -16.82 -22.49 6.30
N GLU A 130 -17.42 -21.33 6.50
CA GLU A 130 -18.20 -20.62 5.48
C GLU A 130 -17.32 -20.22 4.28
N TYR A 131 -16.14 -19.68 4.54
CA TYR A 131 -15.15 -19.34 3.50
C TYR A 131 -14.70 -20.57 2.70
N GLN A 132 -14.36 -21.68 3.36
CA GLN A 132 -13.94 -22.90 2.66
C GLN A 132 -15.06 -23.51 1.84
N LYS A 133 -16.29 -23.49 2.38
CA LYS A 133 -17.48 -23.90 1.64
C LYS A 133 -17.68 -23.02 0.40
N LEU A 134 -17.59 -21.71 0.56
CA LEU A 134 -17.73 -20.77 -0.55
C LEU A 134 -16.68 -20.98 -1.63
N LYS A 135 -15.40 -21.09 -1.23
CA LYS A 135 -14.30 -21.39 -2.14
C LYS A 135 -14.64 -22.63 -2.96
N SER A 136 -15.06 -23.72 -2.32
CA SER A 136 -15.43 -24.95 -3.02
C SER A 136 -16.64 -24.78 -3.97
N GLU A 137 -17.65 -24.00 -3.57
CA GLU A 137 -18.84 -23.76 -4.39
C GLU A 137 -18.48 -22.97 -5.65
N LEU A 138 -17.80 -21.81 -5.54
CA LEU A 138 -17.42 -20.97 -6.67
C LEU A 138 -16.56 -21.72 -7.71
N PHE A 139 -15.63 -22.57 -7.28
CA PHE A 139 -14.84 -23.40 -8.20
C PHE A 139 -15.67 -24.51 -8.88
N SER A 140 -16.74 -24.99 -8.23
CA SER A 140 -17.57 -26.09 -8.76
C SER A 140 -18.70 -25.63 -9.68
N SER A 141 -19.07 -24.35 -9.62
CA SER A 141 -20.22 -23.80 -10.34
C SER A 141 -19.80 -22.68 -11.29
N LYS A 142 -20.25 -22.74 -12.55
CA LYS A 142 -20.34 -21.57 -13.46
C LYS A 142 -21.40 -20.57 -12.94
N LEU A 143 -21.23 -20.07 -11.71
CA LEU A 143 -22.27 -19.32 -10.96
C LEU A 143 -22.32 -17.82 -11.29
N THR A 144 -21.34 -17.30 -12.02
CA THR A 144 -21.20 -15.84 -12.23
C THR A 144 -21.98 -15.31 -13.43
N GLY A 145 -22.50 -16.19 -14.29
CA GLY A 145 -23.15 -15.82 -15.55
C GLY A 145 -22.18 -15.32 -16.63
N PHE A 146 -20.87 -15.28 -16.37
CA PHE A 146 -19.84 -14.96 -17.35
C PHE A 146 -19.32 -16.22 -18.05
N SER A 147 -18.98 -16.09 -19.33
CA SER A 147 -18.11 -17.06 -19.99
C SER A 147 -16.70 -16.91 -19.42
N LEU A 148 -15.91 -18.00 -19.43
CA LEU A 148 -14.49 -17.91 -19.11
C LEU A 148 -13.86 -16.88 -20.04
N LEU A 149 -13.20 -15.90 -19.44
CA LEU A 149 -12.50 -14.86 -20.17
C LEU A 149 -11.16 -15.40 -20.66
N GLU A 150 -10.77 -14.97 -21.86
CA GLU A 150 -9.40 -15.15 -22.32
C GLU A 150 -8.49 -14.14 -21.60
N PRO A 151 -7.22 -14.50 -21.32
CA PRO A 151 -6.24 -13.54 -20.81
C PRO A 151 -6.13 -12.32 -21.72
N ASN A 152 -5.89 -11.15 -21.15
CA ASN A 152 -5.72 -9.93 -21.95
C ASN A 152 -4.43 -9.99 -22.80
N PRO A 153 -4.27 -9.14 -23.84
CA PRO A 153 -3.13 -9.22 -24.75
C PRO A 153 -1.76 -9.14 -24.05
N THR A 154 -1.61 -8.30 -23.03
CA THR A 154 -0.35 -8.17 -22.28
C THR A 154 -0.05 -9.39 -21.39
N GLN A 155 -1.07 -10.00 -20.80
CA GLN A 155 -0.91 -11.28 -20.10
C GLN A 155 -0.40 -12.39 -21.02
N GLN A 156 -0.65 -12.28 -22.32
CA GLN A 156 -0.12 -13.22 -23.32
C GLN A 156 1.29 -12.86 -23.80
N SER A 157 1.74 -11.61 -23.65
CA SER A 157 3.06 -11.16 -24.11
C SER A 157 4.17 -11.35 -23.07
N VAL A 158 3.86 -11.26 -21.77
CA VAL A 158 4.85 -11.48 -20.70
C VAL A 158 5.24 -12.95 -20.56
N PRO A 159 6.46 -13.28 -20.10
CA PRO A 159 6.91 -14.67 -19.94
C PRO A 159 6.04 -15.49 -18.98
N ASN A 160 5.59 -14.87 -17.89
CA ASN A 160 4.70 -15.47 -16.92
C ASN A 160 3.66 -14.45 -16.44
N SER A 161 2.41 -14.62 -16.87
CA SER A 161 1.30 -13.73 -16.47
C SER A 161 1.00 -13.77 -14.98
N GLN A 162 1.37 -14.86 -14.28
CA GLN A 162 1.12 -15.08 -12.86
C GLN A 162 2.28 -14.62 -11.97
N ARG A 163 3.30 -13.99 -12.57
CA ARG A 163 4.41 -13.40 -11.84
C ARG A 163 3.97 -12.12 -11.16
N VAL A 164 4.32 -11.99 -9.88
CA VAL A 164 4.16 -10.77 -9.09
C VAL A 164 5.49 -10.43 -8.45
N VAL A 165 6.00 -9.25 -8.75
CA VAL A 165 7.27 -8.75 -8.25
C VAL A 165 7.02 -7.76 -7.11
N MET A 166 7.78 -7.88 -6.03
CA MET A 166 7.85 -6.91 -4.94
C MET A 166 9.25 -6.34 -4.87
N ILE A 167 9.40 -5.04 -5.09
CA ILE A 167 10.67 -4.32 -4.94
C ILE A 167 10.62 -3.52 -3.65
N HIS A 168 11.67 -3.63 -2.83
CA HIS A 168 11.87 -2.82 -1.63
C HIS A 168 13.15 -2.00 -1.76
N ASP A 169 13.11 -0.76 -1.30
CA ASP A 169 14.27 0.10 -1.15
C ASP A 169 14.06 1.06 0.04
N SER A 170 14.80 0.83 1.13
CA SER A 170 14.71 1.63 2.36
C SER A 170 15.02 3.13 2.17
N ASP A 171 15.72 3.51 1.09
CA ASP A 171 16.02 4.90 0.77
C ASP A 171 14.91 5.58 -0.07
N ALA A 172 13.85 4.85 -0.45
CA ALA A 172 12.71 5.40 -1.18
C ALA A 172 11.91 6.45 -0.39
N SER A 173 12.01 6.46 0.95
CA SER A 173 11.31 7.40 1.82
C SER A 173 12.12 7.74 3.06
N ASN A 174 12.28 9.04 3.32
CA ASN A 174 12.85 9.57 4.57
C ASN A 174 11.76 9.96 5.60
N TRP A 175 10.53 9.48 5.43
CA TRP A 175 9.41 9.89 6.28
C TRP A 175 9.43 9.20 7.65
N THR A 176 9.55 9.99 8.71
CA THR A 176 9.73 9.48 10.08
C THR A 176 8.44 9.42 10.91
N GLY A 177 7.27 9.37 10.26
CA GLY A 177 5.98 9.33 10.96
C GLY A 177 5.37 10.69 11.29
N SER A 178 5.96 11.80 10.82
CA SER A 178 5.46 13.15 11.06
C SER A 178 5.69 14.10 9.89
N GLY A 179 4.84 15.12 9.75
CA GLY A 179 4.89 16.04 8.62
C GLY A 179 4.29 15.46 7.34
N TYR A 180 4.58 16.12 6.22
CA TYR A 180 4.02 15.78 4.91
C TYR A 180 4.80 14.64 4.26
N TYR A 181 4.24 13.43 4.29
CA TYR A 181 4.93 12.24 3.77
C TYR A 181 5.33 12.37 2.30
N TRP A 182 4.51 13.05 1.49
CA TRP A 182 4.78 13.21 0.07
C TRP A 182 6.01 14.08 -0.20
N THR A 183 6.48 14.89 0.76
CA THR A 183 7.73 15.66 0.61
C THR A 183 8.98 14.87 0.96
N SER A 184 8.82 13.61 1.39
CA SER A 184 9.90 12.78 1.91
C SER A 184 10.22 11.58 1.02
N ILE A 185 9.60 11.48 -0.15
CA ILE A 185 9.85 10.39 -1.11
C ILE A 185 11.07 10.76 -1.96
N ASN A 186 11.97 9.80 -2.16
CA ASN A 186 13.13 9.97 -3.03
C ASN A 186 12.80 9.52 -4.46
N GLN A 187 12.77 10.46 -5.41
CA GLN A 187 12.42 10.17 -6.80
C GLN A 187 13.42 9.21 -7.46
N GLU A 188 14.72 9.34 -7.20
CA GLU A 188 15.76 8.54 -7.86
C GLU A 188 15.69 7.07 -7.43
N ASN A 189 15.50 6.82 -6.14
CA ASN A 189 15.26 5.46 -5.63
C ASN A 189 13.97 4.87 -6.22
N VAL A 190 12.89 5.65 -6.29
CA VAL A 190 11.65 5.20 -6.93
C VAL A 190 11.86 4.91 -8.43
N ASP A 191 12.71 5.68 -9.12
CA ASP A 191 13.09 5.42 -10.51
C ASP A 191 13.78 4.05 -10.65
N GLN A 192 14.72 3.74 -9.76
CA GLN A 192 15.38 2.42 -9.71
C GLN A 192 14.39 1.30 -9.38
N MET A 193 13.47 1.51 -8.43
CA MET A 193 12.48 0.51 -8.04
C MET A 193 11.54 0.16 -9.20
N VAL A 194 11.07 1.15 -9.97
CA VAL A 194 10.19 0.92 -11.12
C VAL A 194 10.95 0.24 -12.25
N ASN A 195 12.15 0.71 -12.60
CA ASN A 195 12.98 0.09 -13.62
C ASN A 195 13.27 -1.38 -13.27
N ARG A 196 13.68 -1.65 -12.03
CA ARG A 196 13.92 -3.03 -11.58
C ARG A 196 12.63 -3.85 -11.60
N GLY A 197 11.51 -3.28 -11.15
CA GLY A 197 10.22 -3.94 -11.08
C GLY A 197 9.73 -4.45 -12.44
N ILE A 198 9.78 -3.60 -13.48
CA ILE A 198 9.36 -4.00 -14.84
C ILE A 198 10.33 -4.99 -15.48
N MET A 199 11.64 -4.88 -15.22
CA MET A 199 12.64 -5.83 -15.72
C MET A 199 12.44 -7.22 -15.11
N GLU A 200 12.26 -7.31 -13.80
CA GLU A 200 11.98 -8.58 -13.11
C GLU A 200 10.64 -9.20 -13.52
N LEU A 201 9.62 -8.37 -13.77
CA LEU A 201 8.30 -8.83 -14.22
C LEU A 201 8.37 -9.43 -15.63
N THR A 202 9.23 -8.87 -16.48
CA THR A 202 9.37 -9.26 -17.89
C THR A 202 10.54 -10.19 -18.16
N GLU A 203 11.33 -10.54 -17.14
CA GLU A 203 12.56 -11.35 -17.23
C GLU A 203 13.60 -10.77 -18.20
N THR A 204 13.71 -9.44 -18.23
CA THR A 204 14.65 -8.70 -19.08
C THR A 204 15.73 -8.02 -18.26
N ASN A 205 16.80 -7.58 -18.93
CA ASN A 205 17.89 -6.81 -18.31
C ASN A 205 17.92 -5.35 -18.77
N SER A 206 16.85 -4.88 -19.43
CA SER A 206 16.75 -3.54 -19.99
C SER A 206 15.33 -2.99 -19.86
N VAL A 207 15.22 -1.73 -19.45
CA VAL A 207 13.96 -0.97 -19.40
C VAL A 207 13.28 -0.93 -20.78
N VAL A 208 14.06 -0.76 -21.85
CA VAL A 208 13.57 -0.69 -23.23
C VAL A 208 12.94 -2.04 -23.63
N GLU A 209 13.61 -3.14 -23.31
CA GLU A 209 13.10 -4.48 -23.62
C GLU A 209 11.84 -4.81 -22.80
N ALA A 210 11.84 -4.45 -21.50
CA ALA A 210 10.68 -4.63 -20.63
C ALA A 210 9.42 -3.94 -21.19
N TRP A 211 9.53 -2.68 -21.60
CA TRP A 211 8.40 -1.94 -22.17
C TRP A 211 7.94 -2.50 -23.52
N ASN A 212 8.86 -2.97 -24.36
CA ASN A 212 8.51 -3.65 -25.62
C ASN A 212 7.76 -4.97 -25.41
N ILE A 213 7.97 -5.66 -24.28
CA ILE A 213 7.19 -6.83 -23.89
C ILE A 213 5.80 -6.43 -23.36
N LEU A 214 5.71 -5.40 -22.52
CA LEU A 214 4.45 -4.94 -21.93
C LEU A 214 3.50 -4.33 -22.97
N ILE A 215 4.07 -3.61 -23.95
CA ILE A 215 3.35 -2.93 -25.02
C ILE A 215 3.96 -3.32 -26.38
N PRO A 216 3.67 -4.54 -26.89
CA PRO A 216 4.23 -5.00 -28.14
C PRO A 216 3.69 -4.16 -29.31
N ASN A 217 4.60 -3.64 -30.14
CA ASN A 217 4.30 -2.80 -31.30
C ASN A 217 3.63 -1.46 -30.95
N TYR A 218 4.07 -0.81 -29.87
CA TYR A 218 3.67 0.56 -29.56
C TYR A 218 3.73 1.45 -30.81
N GLN A 219 2.64 2.17 -31.09
CA GLN A 219 2.58 3.12 -32.19
C GLN A 219 2.78 4.55 -31.65
N PRO A 220 3.40 5.44 -32.44
CA PRO A 220 3.66 6.80 -32.01
C PRO A 220 2.41 7.48 -31.46
N HIS A 221 2.55 8.09 -30.29
CA HIS A 221 1.54 8.85 -29.57
C HIS A 221 0.28 8.07 -29.13
N GLN A 222 0.35 6.74 -29.02
CA GLN A 222 -0.70 5.99 -28.32
C GLN A 222 -0.80 6.42 -26.85
N LYS A 223 -2.03 6.52 -26.35
CA LYS A 223 -2.32 7.11 -25.04
C LYS A 223 -2.27 6.05 -23.95
N ILE A 224 -1.57 6.34 -22.86
CA ILE A 224 -1.45 5.47 -21.69
C ILE A 224 -2.15 6.15 -20.51
N ALA A 225 -3.24 5.56 -20.03
CA ALA A 225 -3.93 6.05 -18.84
C ALA A 225 -3.34 5.44 -17.56
N ILE A 226 -3.17 6.24 -16.51
CA ILE A 226 -2.81 5.77 -15.17
C ILE A 226 -3.97 6.04 -14.20
N LYS A 227 -4.54 4.97 -13.63
CA LYS A 227 -5.56 5.10 -12.57
C LYS A 227 -4.91 5.22 -11.20
N VAL A 228 -4.98 6.41 -10.60
CA VAL A 228 -4.40 6.69 -9.27
C VAL A 228 -5.45 6.68 -8.17
N ASN A 229 -5.08 6.36 -6.93
CA ASN A 229 -6.02 6.38 -5.80
C ASN A 229 -5.94 7.71 -5.03
N MET A 230 -6.95 8.58 -5.20
CA MET A 230 -7.10 9.81 -4.40
C MET A 230 -8.31 9.78 -3.47
N ASN A 231 -8.69 8.60 -2.96
CA ASN A 231 -9.93 8.40 -2.21
C ASN A 231 -10.15 9.39 -1.04
N ASN A 232 -9.07 9.90 -0.43
CA ASN A 232 -9.11 10.81 0.70
C ASN A 232 -8.96 12.29 0.32
N ALA A 233 -8.83 12.59 -0.96
CA ALA A 233 -8.84 13.94 -1.51
C ALA A 233 -10.26 14.48 -1.64
N TYR A 234 -10.90 14.68 -0.48
CA TYR A 234 -12.20 15.32 -0.40
C TYR A 234 -12.08 16.81 -0.71
N GLU A 235 -13.07 17.35 -1.42
CA GLU A 235 -13.21 18.78 -1.62
C GLU A 235 -13.23 19.52 -0.28
N SER A 236 -12.47 20.62 -0.19
CA SER A 236 -12.60 21.54 0.95
C SER A 236 -14.00 22.18 0.92
N PRO A 237 -14.73 22.26 2.04
CA PRO A 237 -16.01 22.98 2.12
C PRO A 237 -15.91 24.49 1.79
N THR A 238 -14.70 25.03 1.60
CA THR A 238 -14.49 26.39 1.11
C THR A 238 -14.49 26.50 -0.42
N GLY A 239 -14.63 25.39 -1.15
CA GLY A 239 -14.17 25.30 -2.53
C GLY A 239 -12.66 25.52 -2.60
N TRP A 240 -12.06 25.23 -3.75
CA TRP A 240 -10.66 25.52 -4.08
C TRP A 240 -9.63 24.50 -3.60
N GLY A 241 -8.84 24.02 -4.57
CA GLY A 241 -7.69 23.12 -4.49
C GLY A 241 -7.23 22.89 -3.07
N ALA A 242 -7.86 21.90 -2.44
CA ALA A 242 -7.64 21.64 -1.04
C ALA A 242 -6.13 21.44 -0.86
N SER A 243 -5.50 22.21 0.02
CA SER A 243 -4.13 21.90 0.36
C SER A 243 -4.18 20.62 1.21
N ARG A 244 -3.47 19.59 0.77
CA ARG A 244 -3.29 18.29 1.47
C ARG A 244 -2.84 18.47 2.92
N SER A 245 -2.28 19.64 3.24
CA SER A 245 -1.89 20.09 4.58
C SER A 245 -3.00 20.11 5.63
N THR A 246 -4.28 20.02 5.25
CA THR A 246 -5.38 20.04 6.22
C THR A 246 -5.76 18.65 6.74
N THR A 247 -5.52 17.59 5.97
CA THR A 247 -5.94 16.22 6.34
C THR A 247 -4.76 15.29 6.63
N GLU A 248 -3.62 15.46 5.95
CA GLU A 248 -2.45 14.55 5.98
C GLU A 248 -2.85 13.08 5.71
N THR A 249 -3.96 12.85 4.99
CA THR A 249 -4.47 11.50 4.70
C THR A 249 -3.75 10.85 3.53
N ILE A 250 -3.66 9.52 3.54
CA ILE A 250 -2.93 8.82 2.48
C ILE A 250 -3.72 8.78 1.17
N ASP A 251 -3.13 9.40 0.15
CA ASP A 251 -3.48 9.33 -1.28
C ASP A 251 -2.21 9.11 -2.10
N ALA A 252 -2.36 8.98 -3.41
CA ALA A 252 -1.26 8.67 -4.32
C ALA A 252 -0.11 9.70 -4.20
N ILE A 253 1.09 9.20 -4.48
CA ILE A 253 2.33 9.97 -4.62
C ILE A 253 2.71 10.01 -6.10
N ILE A 254 3.43 11.04 -6.53
CA ILE A 254 3.68 11.31 -7.96
C ILE A 254 4.88 10.53 -8.49
N GLU A 255 5.74 10.07 -7.60
CA GLU A 255 7.07 9.57 -7.90
C GLU A 255 7.02 8.30 -8.76
N PRO A 256 6.14 7.30 -8.50
CA PRO A 256 5.98 6.17 -9.41
C PRO A 256 5.45 6.57 -10.80
N ILE A 257 4.70 7.66 -10.90
CA ILE A 257 4.15 8.15 -12.18
C ILE A 257 5.23 8.85 -13.00
N ASN A 258 6.04 9.71 -12.36
CA ASN A 258 7.21 10.31 -12.99
C ASN A 258 8.17 9.24 -13.48
N SER A 259 8.39 8.20 -12.68
CA SER A 259 9.25 7.09 -13.07
C SER A 259 8.71 6.31 -14.28
N VAL A 260 7.40 6.03 -14.31
CA VAL A 260 6.75 5.45 -15.48
C VAL A 260 6.90 6.37 -16.71
N ALA A 261 6.71 7.67 -16.56
CA ALA A 261 6.88 8.63 -17.65
C ALA A 261 8.31 8.60 -18.22
N LYS A 262 9.32 8.67 -17.34
CA LYS A 262 10.75 8.62 -17.72
C LYS A 262 11.10 7.31 -18.40
N SER A 263 10.69 6.17 -17.85
CA SER A 263 11.00 4.85 -18.41
C SER A 263 10.29 4.60 -19.75
N LEU A 264 9.07 5.12 -19.96
CA LEU A 264 8.40 5.12 -21.25
C LEU A 264 9.14 6.01 -22.28
N LYS A 265 9.58 7.20 -21.88
CA LYS A 265 10.37 8.08 -22.75
C LYS A 265 11.71 7.45 -23.11
N GLN A 266 12.34 6.75 -22.19
CA GLN A 266 13.55 5.96 -22.46
C GLN A 266 13.28 4.82 -23.45
N ALA A 267 12.14 4.12 -23.31
CA ALA A 267 11.81 2.99 -24.17
C ALA A 267 11.39 3.37 -25.59
N PHE A 268 10.64 4.45 -25.75
CA PHE A 268 10.00 4.82 -27.02
C PHE A 268 10.54 6.10 -27.65
N GLY A 269 11.44 6.82 -26.99
CA GLY A 269 12.11 8.01 -27.55
C GLY A 269 11.11 9.06 -28.04
N ASP A 270 11.24 9.48 -29.29
CA ASP A 270 10.38 10.49 -29.92
C ASP A 270 8.94 10.03 -30.19
N ASP A 271 8.68 8.71 -30.16
CA ASP A 271 7.34 8.16 -30.38
C ASP A 271 6.44 8.31 -29.14
N PHE A 272 7.01 8.68 -27.99
CA PHE A 272 6.28 8.97 -26.76
C PHE A 272 6.60 10.36 -26.24
N ASP A 273 5.55 11.14 -26.01
CA ASP A 273 5.64 12.40 -25.29
C ASP A 273 4.89 12.32 -23.96
N TYR A 274 5.29 13.12 -22.97
CA TYR A 274 4.59 13.13 -21.67
C TYR A 274 3.11 13.53 -21.77
N GLN A 275 2.70 14.22 -22.85
CA GLN A 275 1.28 14.50 -23.15
C GLN A 275 0.46 13.24 -23.52
N ASP A 276 1.12 12.14 -23.85
CA ASP A 276 0.50 10.85 -24.15
C ASP A 276 0.19 10.07 -22.86
N LEU A 277 0.70 10.53 -21.70
CA LEU A 277 0.43 9.95 -20.39
C LEU A 277 -0.72 10.68 -19.67
N TRP A 278 -1.80 9.94 -19.41
CA TRP A 278 -3.05 10.49 -18.88
C TRP A 278 -3.34 9.95 -17.47
N VAL A 279 -3.16 10.77 -16.44
CA VAL A 279 -3.42 10.40 -15.05
C VAL A 279 -4.86 10.77 -14.67
N TYR A 280 -5.66 9.83 -14.16
CA TYR A 280 -7.08 10.09 -13.91
C TYR A 280 -7.64 9.59 -12.57
N GLU A 281 -8.65 10.30 -12.06
CA GLU A 281 -9.48 9.93 -10.90
C GLU A 281 -10.86 10.60 -10.97
N SER A 282 -11.92 9.79 -11.07
CA SER A 282 -13.29 10.24 -11.37
C SER A 282 -14.09 10.77 -10.20
N THR A 283 -13.65 10.47 -8.97
CA THR A 283 -14.51 10.65 -7.78
C THR A 283 -13.98 11.66 -6.79
N ARG A 284 -12.75 12.11 -6.99
CA ARG A 284 -12.01 12.96 -6.05
C ARG A 284 -11.16 13.95 -6.82
N THR A 285 -10.84 15.06 -6.16
CA THR A 285 -9.84 15.99 -6.70
C THR A 285 -8.46 15.36 -6.61
N MET A 286 -7.53 15.80 -7.43
CA MET A 286 -6.10 15.59 -7.17
C MET A 286 -5.53 16.78 -6.40
N TRP A 287 -4.50 16.54 -5.61
CA TRP A 287 -3.86 17.54 -4.76
C TRP A 287 -2.94 18.46 -5.57
N MET A 288 -2.79 19.74 -5.17
CA MET A 288 -1.94 20.69 -5.90
C MET A 288 -0.45 20.30 -5.89
N ASP A 289 0.04 19.77 -4.77
CA ASP A 289 1.40 19.22 -4.63
C ASP A 289 1.66 18.00 -5.52
N PHE A 290 0.60 17.32 -5.95
CA PHE A 290 0.70 16.23 -6.90
C PHE A 290 1.00 16.75 -8.31
N PHE A 291 0.30 17.80 -8.76
CA PHE A 291 0.54 18.41 -10.07
C PHE A 291 1.90 19.11 -10.17
N ASN A 292 2.30 19.83 -9.12
CA ASN A 292 3.51 20.65 -9.12
C ASN A 292 4.81 19.86 -9.14
N ARG A 293 4.76 18.57 -8.80
CA ARG A 293 5.91 17.68 -8.74
C ARG A 293 5.89 16.63 -9.85
N ALA A 294 4.93 16.74 -10.77
CA ALA A 294 4.83 15.88 -11.93
C ALA A 294 5.76 16.36 -13.05
N GLU A 295 6.25 15.42 -13.85
CA GLU A 295 6.92 15.73 -15.11
C GLU A 295 6.06 16.64 -16.00
N LEU A 296 6.71 17.57 -16.71
CA LEU A 296 6.03 18.59 -17.52
C LEU A 296 5.49 17.99 -18.82
N GLY A 297 4.20 18.10 -19.04
CA GLY A 297 3.48 17.59 -20.21
C GLY A 297 2.40 16.56 -19.85
N ILE A 298 2.49 15.91 -18.68
CA ILE A 298 1.51 14.93 -18.22
C ILE A 298 0.10 15.54 -18.21
N GLN A 299 -0.87 14.80 -18.73
CA GLN A 299 -2.27 15.21 -18.76
C GLN A 299 -3.01 14.65 -17.55
N PHE A 300 -3.73 15.51 -16.82
CA PHE A 300 -4.51 15.09 -15.66
C PHE A 300 -6.01 15.20 -15.93
N TYR A 301 -6.77 14.22 -15.43
CA TYR A 301 -8.23 14.19 -15.49
C TYR A 301 -8.76 14.02 -14.06
N SER A 302 -9.22 15.12 -13.47
CA SER A 302 -9.59 15.22 -12.05
C SER A 302 -11.06 15.63 -11.89
N ALA A 303 -11.77 15.04 -10.92
CA ALA A 303 -13.22 15.24 -10.75
C ALA A 303 -13.63 16.70 -10.48
N VAL A 304 -12.67 17.56 -10.12
CA VAL A 304 -12.90 18.97 -9.85
C VAL A 304 -12.04 19.82 -10.78
N PRO A 305 -12.65 20.74 -11.56
CA PRO A 305 -11.90 21.69 -12.37
C PRO A 305 -11.06 22.61 -11.48
N THR A 306 -9.74 22.67 -11.69
CA THR A 306 -8.87 23.72 -11.13
C THR A 306 -9.09 25.03 -11.89
N LEU A 307 -10.30 25.56 -11.88
CA LEU A 307 -10.60 26.83 -12.55
C LEU A 307 -10.16 27.99 -11.65
N ASN A 308 -8.84 28.25 -11.55
CA ASN A 308 -8.20 29.58 -11.38
C ASN A 308 -6.73 29.53 -10.92
N TYR A 309 -6.11 28.36 -10.73
CA TYR A 309 -4.70 28.27 -10.36
C TYR A 309 -3.84 27.81 -11.54
N PRO A 310 -2.75 28.54 -11.88
CA PRO A 310 -1.80 28.06 -12.87
C PRO A 310 -1.09 26.84 -12.30
N VAL A 311 -1.38 25.69 -12.89
CA VAL A 311 -0.60 24.46 -12.72
C VAL A 311 0.33 24.30 -13.92
N PRO A 312 1.54 23.72 -13.76
CA PRO A 312 2.45 23.50 -14.88
C PRO A 312 1.88 22.58 -15.96
N ASN A 313 1.02 21.64 -15.55
CA ASN A 313 0.45 20.59 -16.37
C ASN A 313 -1.03 20.85 -16.73
N THR A 314 -1.50 20.25 -17.82
CA THR A 314 -2.89 20.41 -18.26
C THR A 314 -3.81 19.57 -17.39
N VAL A 315 -4.85 20.21 -16.84
CA VAL A 315 -5.91 19.55 -16.06
C VAL A 315 -7.22 19.66 -16.82
N ASN A 316 -7.74 18.51 -17.24
CA ASN A 316 -8.98 18.34 -17.96
C ASN A 316 -10.14 18.05 -17.00
N ILE A 317 -11.32 18.56 -17.36
CA ILE A 317 -12.56 18.24 -16.65
C ILE A 317 -12.98 16.82 -17.04
N ILE A 318 -13.40 16.05 -16.04
CA ILE A 318 -13.88 14.69 -16.27
C ILE A 318 -15.26 14.70 -16.88
N ASP A 319 -15.43 13.81 -17.86
CA ASP A 319 -16.70 13.34 -18.34
C ASP A 319 -16.72 11.80 -18.39
N HIS A 320 -17.94 11.25 -18.37
CA HIS A 320 -18.19 9.82 -18.37
C HIS A 320 -18.84 9.42 -19.69
N SER A 321 -18.45 8.26 -20.18
CA SER A 321 -18.84 7.77 -21.49
C SER A 321 -20.29 7.32 -21.50
N THR A 322 -20.98 7.68 -22.58
CA THR A 322 -22.31 7.16 -22.92
C THR A 322 -22.24 6.05 -23.98
N GLN A 323 -21.02 5.64 -24.38
CA GLN A 323 -20.81 4.56 -25.35
C GLN A 323 -21.23 3.22 -24.75
N SER A 324 -21.94 2.40 -25.51
CA SER A 324 -22.58 1.18 -24.99
C SER A 324 -21.60 0.15 -24.41
N ASP A 325 -20.38 0.09 -24.92
CA ASP A 325 -19.28 -0.75 -24.45
C ASP A 325 -18.58 -0.19 -23.20
N ALA A 326 -18.74 1.10 -22.91
CA ALA A 326 -18.24 1.77 -21.71
C ALA A 326 -19.27 1.83 -20.56
N ILE A 327 -20.53 1.45 -20.80
CA ILE A 327 -21.57 1.38 -19.77
C ILE A 327 -21.46 0.05 -18.99
N ILE A 328 -21.38 0.14 -17.67
CA ILE A 328 -21.43 -1.01 -16.76
C ILE A 328 -22.86 -1.18 -16.26
N THR A 329 -23.40 -2.39 -16.38
CA THR A 329 -24.66 -2.80 -15.74
C THR A 329 -24.35 -3.76 -14.60
N PHE A 330 -24.73 -3.41 -13.37
CA PHE A 330 -24.37 -4.20 -12.20
C PHE A 330 -25.26 -5.44 -12.04
N ARG A 331 -24.65 -6.63 -11.94
CA ARG A 331 -25.40 -7.89 -11.91
C ARG A 331 -26.28 -8.02 -10.65
N HIS A 332 -25.84 -7.45 -9.53
CA HIS A 332 -26.62 -7.45 -8.28
C HIS A 332 -27.90 -6.63 -8.38
N ASN A 333 -27.89 -5.54 -9.16
CA ASN A 333 -29.05 -4.72 -9.43
C ASN A 333 -28.93 -4.11 -10.84
N PRO A 334 -29.51 -4.77 -11.86
CA PRO A 334 -29.41 -4.32 -13.25
C PRO A 334 -30.04 -2.95 -13.54
N SER A 335 -30.78 -2.38 -12.58
CA SER A 335 -31.31 -1.00 -12.69
C SER A 335 -30.23 0.05 -12.43
N ILE A 336 -29.09 -0.33 -11.86
CA ILE A 336 -27.93 0.55 -11.67
C ILE A 336 -27.04 0.39 -12.90
N GLN A 337 -26.80 1.51 -13.59
CA GLN A 337 -25.90 1.61 -14.73
C GLN A 337 -25.04 2.85 -14.57
N THR A 338 -23.77 2.75 -14.95
CA THR A 338 -22.81 3.87 -14.84
C THR A 338 -21.84 3.84 -16.01
N GLY A 339 -21.43 5.02 -16.49
CA GLY A 339 -20.41 5.16 -17.53
C GLY A 339 -19.00 5.16 -16.96
N LEU A 340 -18.05 4.63 -17.74
CA LEU A 340 -16.62 4.78 -17.43
C LEU A 340 -16.11 6.18 -17.79
N ASN A 341 -15.07 6.63 -17.07
CA ASN A 341 -14.32 7.85 -17.37
C ASN A 341 -13.81 7.87 -18.83
N ASN A 342 -14.01 8.98 -19.56
CA ASN A 342 -13.58 9.06 -20.96
C ASN A 342 -12.06 9.04 -21.16
N ALA A 343 -11.25 9.48 -20.19
CA ALA A 343 -9.79 9.33 -20.28
C ALA A 343 -9.40 7.85 -20.38
N LEU A 344 -10.06 6.98 -19.62
CA LEU A 344 -9.88 5.53 -19.69
C LEU A 344 -10.43 4.94 -21.01
N VAL A 345 -11.62 5.38 -21.42
CA VAL A 345 -12.28 4.88 -22.65
C VAL A 345 -11.47 5.26 -23.89
N ASN A 346 -10.88 6.44 -23.92
CA ASN A 346 -10.13 6.99 -25.06
C ASN A 346 -8.64 6.63 -25.04
N ALA A 347 -8.09 6.10 -23.94
CA ALA A 347 -6.71 5.64 -23.90
C ALA A 347 -6.51 4.32 -24.67
N ASP A 348 -5.30 4.05 -25.16
CA ASP A 348 -4.96 2.76 -25.78
C ASP A 348 -4.62 1.71 -24.70
N TYR A 349 -3.89 2.14 -23.66
CA TYR A 349 -3.42 1.28 -22.58
C TYR A 349 -3.79 1.84 -21.20
N LEU A 350 -3.84 0.97 -20.20
CA LEU A 350 -4.14 1.31 -18.80
C LEU A 350 -3.07 0.73 -17.86
N ILE A 351 -2.57 1.57 -16.97
CA ILE A 351 -1.80 1.18 -15.79
C ILE A 351 -2.67 1.40 -14.55
N ASN A 352 -2.92 0.34 -13.79
CA ASN A 352 -3.67 0.44 -12.53
C ASN A 352 -2.70 0.66 -11.37
N MET A 353 -2.80 1.80 -10.67
CA MET A 353 -1.90 2.16 -9.58
C MET A 353 -2.66 2.29 -8.24
N PRO A 354 -3.03 1.16 -7.62
CA PRO A 354 -3.62 1.18 -6.27
C PRO A 354 -2.57 1.50 -5.20
N ILE A 355 -3.05 1.85 -4.01
CA ILE A 355 -2.19 2.01 -2.82
C ILE A 355 -2.41 0.81 -1.90
N VAL A 356 -1.34 0.23 -1.39
CA VAL A 356 -1.37 -0.88 -0.42
C VAL A 356 -1.92 -0.37 0.92
N LYS A 357 -3.25 -0.38 1.06
CA LYS A 357 -3.93 0.01 2.30
C LYS A 357 -5.04 -0.95 2.70
N LYS A 358 -5.18 -1.15 4.01
CA LYS A 358 -6.35 -1.76 4.61
C LYS A 358 -7.56 -0.81 4.57
N HIS A 359 -8.77 -1.37 4.57
CA HIS A 359 -10.02 -0.61 4.61
C HIS A 359 -10.96 -1.14 5.70
N GLY A 360 -11.04 -0.38 6.79
CA GLY A 360 -11.91 -0.67 7.94
C GLY A 360 -11.69 -2.08 8.48
N SER A 361 -12.71 -2.63 9.14
CA SER A 361 -12.55 -3.91 9.84
C SER A 361 -12.48 -5.14 8.92
N GLN A 362 -12.72 -5.05 7.60
CA GLN A 362 -12.98 -6.25 6.78
C GLN A 362 -12.57 -6.22 5.29
N THR A 363 -12.00 -5.14 4.76
CA THR A 363 -11.68 -5.04 3.31
C THR A 363 -10.31 -4.37 3.08
N THR A 364 -9.87 -4.27 1.83
CA THR A 364 -8.64 -3.56 1.40
C THR A 364 -8.94 -2.53 0.30
N THR A 365 -8.03 -1.58 0.04
CA THR A 365 -8.13 -0.60 -1.05
C THR A 365 -7.10 -0.88 -2.15
N LEU A 366 -7.22 -2.02 -2.83
CA LEU A 366 -6.26 -2.49 -3.83
C LEU A 366 -6.75 -2.31 -5.27
N GLY A 367 -6.21 -3.06 -6.23
CA GLY A 367 -6.38 -2.87 -7.66
C GLY A 367 -7.83 -2.89 -8.11
N PHE A 368 -8.61 -3.89 -7.69
CA PHE A 368 -10.03 -3.96 -8.08
C PHE A 368 -10.86 -2.82 -7.49
N LYS A 369 -10.57 -2.40 -6.25
CA LYS A 369 -11.29 -1.32 -5.59
C LYS A 369 -10.89 0.06 -6.12
N ASN A 370 -9.68 0.19 -6.69
CA ASN A 370 -9.21 1.44 -7.29
C ASN A 370 -10.13 1.91 -8.44
N HIS A 371 -10.77 0.97 -9.14
CA HIS A 371 -11.69 1.28 -10.25
C HIS A 371 -13.05 1.84 -9.85
N PHE A 372 -13.39 1.93 -8.55
CA PHE A 372 -14.48 2.83 -8.15
C PHE A 372 -14.18 4.28 -8.55
N GLY A 373 -12.90 4.67 -8.61
CA GLY A 373 -12.49 5.95 -9.17
C GLY A 373 -12.54 6.02 -10.70
N SER A 374 -13.10 5.02 -11.39
CA SER A 374 -13.29 5.01 -12.86
C SER A 374 -14.74 5.21 -13.29
N ILE A 375 -15.68 5.28 -12.33
CA ILE A 375 -17.12 5.45 -12.58
C ILE A 375 -17.64 6.76 -11.98
N GLU A 376 -18.92 7.05 -12.17
CA GLU A 376 -19.55 8.26 -11.62
C GLU A 376 -19.64 8.19 -10.09
N GLN A 377 -19.27 9.30 -9.42
CA GLN A 377 -19.26 9.39 -7.97
C GLN A 377 -20.65 9.18 -7.35
N GLU A 378 -21.70 9.62 -8.04
CA GLU A 378 -23.09 9.57 -7.57
C GLU A 378 -23.61 8.14 -7.45
N ASP A 379 -23.06 7.20 -8.23
CA ASP A 379 -23.49 5.80 -8.25
C ASP A 379 -22.82 4.94 -7.17
N ILE A 380 -21.61 5.32 -6.72
CA ILE A 380 -20.81 4.53 -5.77
C ILE A 380 -21.55 4.20 -4.46
N PRO A 381 -22.29 5.12 -3.82
CA PRO A 381 -23.04 4.81 -2.62
C PRO A 381 -24.07 3.67 -2.81
N LEU A 382 -24.60 3.50 -4.03
CA LEU A 382 -25.55 2.43 -4.37
C LEU A 382 -24.88 1.05 -4.43
N LEU A 383 -23.55 1.01 -4.51
CA LEU A 383 -22.75 -0.21 -4.64
C LEU A 383 -22.16 -0.68 -3.30
N HIS A 384 -22.19 0.15 -2.25
CA HIS A 384 -21.58 -0.16 -0.97
C HIS A 384 -22.22 -1.38 -0.28
N ASP A 385 -23.54 -1.52 -0.34
CA ASP A 385 -24.24 -2.66 0.27
C ASP A 385 -23.79 -4.00 -0.36
N ASN A 386 -23.51 -4.00 -1.66
CA ASN A 386 -23.02 -5.18 -2.40
C ASN A 386 -21.56 -5.57 -2.07
N ILE A 387 -20.76 -4.64 -1.56
CA ILE A 387 -19.35 -4.88 -1.21
C ILE A 387 -19.21 -5.36 0.24
N LEU A 388 -20.16 -4.97 1.11
CA LEU A 388 -20.12 -5.19 2.55
C LEU A 388 -20.85 -6.47 3.00
N ASP A 389 -21.71 -7.04 2.15
CA ASP A 389 -22.50 -8.21 2.51
C ASP A 389 -21.71 -9.52 2.39
N PHE A 390 -21.50 -10.16 3.54
CA PHE A 390 -20.98 -11.51 3.74
C PHE A 390 -21.71 -12.62 2.97
N ILE A 391 -22.83 -12.30 2.33
CA ILE A 391 -23.84 -13.26 1.86
C ILE A 391 -23.97 -13.25 0.32
N ASN A 392 -23.54 -12.18 -0.36
CA ASN A 392 -23.67 -12.11 -1.82
C ASN A 392 -22.32 -12.34 -2.51
N THR A 393 -22.05 -13.61 -2.75
CA THR A 393 -20.74 -14.11 -3.19
C THR A 393 -20.64 -14.32 -4.71
N ALA A 394 -21.72 -14.04 -5.42
CA ALA A 394 -21.77 -13.89 -6.86
C ALA A 394 -22.35 -12.49 -7.15
N ASN A 395 -21.77 -11.76 -8.10
CA ASN A 395 -22.15 -10.38 -8.46
C ASN A 395 -21.50 -9.29 -7.60
N ASN A 396 -20.21 -9.42 -7.27
CA ASN A 396 -19.48 -8.32 -6.66
C ASN A 396 -19.26 -7.18 -7.67
N SER A 397 -19.64 -5.96 -7.30
CA SER A 397 -19.55 -4.77 -8.16
C SER A 397 -18.13 -4.46 -8.64
N ARG A 398 -17.09 -4.84 -7.88
CA ARG A 398 -15.69 -4.73 -8.32
C ARG A 398 -15.43 -5.56 -9.57
N ILE A 399 -16.03 -6.74 -9.67
CA ILE A 399 -15.87 -7.65 -10.80
C ILE A 399 -16.67 -7.14 -11.99
N ASP A 400 -17.85 -6.57 -11.75
CA ASP A 400 -18.66 -5.93 -12.80
C ASP A 400 -17.92 -4.76 -13.45
N ILE A 401 -17.27 -3.93 -12.63
CA ILE A 401 -16.46 -2.81 -13.12
C ILE A 401 -15.23 -3.34 -13.88
N TYR A 402 -14.42 -4.20 -13.25
CA TYR A 402 -13.15 -4.64 -13.83
C TYR A 402 -13.34 -5.42 -15.14
N ASN A 403 -14.44 -6.18 -15.28
CA ASN A 403 -14.72 -6.98 -16.47
C ASN A 403 -15.14 -6.15 -17.72
N ASN A 404 -15.27 -4.83 -17.59
CA ASN A 404 -15.45 -3.97 -18.76
C ASN A 404 -14.21 -4.02 -19.66
N THR A 405 -14.40 -4.11 -20.98
CA THR A 405 -13.32 -4.23 -21.98
C THR A 405 -12.32 -3.06 -21.92
N HIS A 406 -12.78 -1.86 -21.62
CA HIS A 406 -11.89 -0.70 -21.45
C HIS A 406 -11.01 -0.77 -20.19
N ILE A 407 -11.26 -1.71 -19.26
CA ILE A 407 -10.38 -1.99 -18.11
C ILE A 407 -9.60 -3.27 -18.35
N LYS A 408 -10.27 -4.41 -18.46
CA LYS A 408 -9.58 -5.72 -18.51
C LYS A 408 -8.67 -5.87 -19.71
N ASP A 409 -9.08 -5.39 -20.90
CA ASP A 409 -8.34 -5.63 -22.14
C ASP A 409 -7.20 -4.61 -22.30
N LYS A 410 -7.32 -3.45 -21.65
CA LYS A 410 -6.33 -2.36 -21.70
C LYS A 410 -5.32 -2.41 -20.56
N THR A 411 -5.57 -3.13 -19.46
CA THR A 411 -4.65 -3.15 -18.31
C THR A 411 -3.35 -3.87 -18.69
N ILE A 412 -2.27 -3.10 -18.87
CA ILE A 412 -0.95 -3.60 -19.23
C ILE A 412 -0.04 -3.82 -18.02
N LEU A 413 -0.29 -3.10 -16.93
CA LEU A 413 0.57 -3.11 -15.74
C LEU A 413 -0.23 -2.70 -14.51
N ILE A 414 0.07 -3.33 -13.38
CA ILE A 414 -0.43 -2.99 -12.06
C ILE A 414 0.76 -2.61 -11.19
N ILE A 415 0.76 -1.38 -10.67
CA ILE A 415 1.79 -0.88 -9.76
C ILE A 415 1.15 -0.67 -8.38
N GLY A 416 1.35 -1.63 -7.48
CA GLY A 416 0.87 -1.52 -6.10
C GLY A 416 1.79 -0.63 -5.27
N GLU A 417 1.37 0.61 -5.01
CA GLU A 417 2.17 1.57 -4.25
C GLU A 417 2.07 1.29 -2.74
N GLY A 418 3.16 0.81 -2.18
CA GLY A 418 3.35 0.58 -0.76
C GLY A 418 4.62 1.22 -0.25
N ILE A 419 5.03 2.38 -0.78
CA ILE A 419 6.15 3.14 -0.24
C ILE A 419 5.76 3.66 1.12
N ILE A 420 4.55 4.24 1.22
CA ILE A 420 4.00 4.69 2.52
C ILE A 420 3.00 3.69 3.07
N GLY A 421 2.04 3.25 2.23
CA GLY A 421 1.02 2.25 2.58
C GLY A 421 0.18 2.55 3.84
N HIS A 422 -0.80 1.69 4.15
CA HIS A 422 -1.48 1.75 5.46
C HIS A 422 -1.96 0.39 5.94
N LYS A 423 -1.40 -0.09 7.05
CA LYS A 423 -1.77 -1.39 7.62
C LYS A 423 -3.16 -1.49 8.26
N ASP A 424 -3.79 -0.36 8.62
CA ASP A 424 -4.97 -0.36 9.51
C ASP A 424 -6.26 0.19 8.90
N ILE A 425 -6.22 1.37 8.28
CA ILE A 425 -7.43 2.09 7.83
C ILE A 425 -7.23 2.77 6.47
N ASN A 426 -8.34 3.04 5.78
CA ASN A 426 -8.32 3.63 4.44
C ASN A 426 -8.36 5.16 4.44
N SER A 427 -8.85 5.78 5.52
CA SER A 427 -9.12 7.22 5.62
C SER A 427 -8.30 7.89 6.72
N GLY A 428 -7.12 7.34 7.01
CA GLY A 428 -6.22 7.79 8.06
C GLY A 428 -5.04 8.58 7.53
N ARG A 429 -4.35 9.24 8.46
CA ARG A 429 -2.97 9.68 8.26
C ARG A 429 -2.06 8.47 8.16
N PRO A 430 -0.97 8.52 7.39
CA PRO A 430 0.01 7.46 7.41
C PRO A 430 0.52 7.20 8.82
N VAL A 431 0.90 5.95 9.02
CA VAL A 431 1.48 5.46 10.26
C VAL A 431 2.70 4.65 9.89
N LEU A 432 3.72 4.70 10.75
CA LEU A 432 4.81 3.75 10.65
C LEU A 432 4.25 2.34 10.85
N TRP A 433 4.80 1.43 10.08
CA TRP A 433 4.59 0.00 10.27
C TRP A 433 5.47 -0.42 11.45
N ASP A 434 5.15 -1.51 12.14
CA ASP A 434 5.79 -1.83 13.42
C ASP A 434 6.05 -3.32 13.65
N ASN A 435 5.32 -4.20 12.98
CA ASN A 435 5.42 -5.63 13.22
C ASN A 435 6.45 -6.31 12.33
N ARG A 436 6.47 -5.98 11.03
CA ARG A 436 7.40 -6.54 10.04
C ARG A 436 8.35 -5.50 9.48
N PHE A 437 7.96 -4.24 9.52
CA PHE A 437 8.76 -3.08 9.15
C PHE A 437 8.91 -2.20 10.39
N PRO A 438 9.81 -2.52 11.33
CA PRO A 438 9.77 -1.97 12.69
C PRO A 438 10.12 -0.48 12.75
N GLY A 439 9.10 0.37 12.78
CA GLY A 439 9.26 1.81 12.96
C GLY A 439 9.61 2.56 11.67
N THR A 440 9.35 1.98 10.51
CA THR A 440 9.60 2.58 9.19
C THR A 440 8.32 2.62 8.37
N THR A 441 8.40 3.20 7.17
CA THR A 441 7.42 2.91 6.14
C THR A 441 7.76 1.59 5.44
N PRO A 442 6.82 0.97 4.70
CA PRO A 442 7.07 -0.29 4.01
C PRO A 442 8.01 -0.16 2.82
N GLU A 443 8.14 1.02 2.19
CA GLU A 443 9.13 1.30 1.14
C GLU A 443 9.10 0.28 -0.03
N ILE A 444 7.89 -0.16 -0.42
CA ILE A 444 7.68 -1.23 -1.40
C ILE A 444 6.88 -0.78 -2.62
N LEU A 445 7.25 -1.29 -3.80
CA LEU A 445 6.40 -1.28 -4.99
C LEU A 445 6.12 -2.72 -5.46
N PHE A 446 4.86 -3.00 -5.79
CA PHE A 446 4.46 -4.26 -6.44
C PHE A 446 4.27 -4.07 -7.93
N PHE A 447 4.63 -5.07 -8.73
CA PHE A 447 4.43 -5.10 -10.18
C PHE A 447 3.77 -6.42 -10.60
N GLY A 448 2.78 -6.34 -11.48
CA GLY A 448 2.14 -7.52 -12.05
C GLY A 448 1.19 -7.18 -13.20
N VAL A 449 0.78 -8.21 -13.94
CA VAL A 449 -0.22 -8.10 -15.03
C VAL A 449 -1.49 -8.92 -14.77
N ASP A 450 -1.45 -9.84 -13.81
CA ASP A 450 -2.61 -10.58 -13.32
C ASP A 450 -3.22 -9.85 -12.11
N PRO A 451 -4.40 -9.23 -12.26
CA PRO A 451 -5.01 -8.44 -11.20
C PRO A 451 -5.40 -9.25 -9.98
N VAL A 452 -5.71 -10.54 -10.15
CA VAL A 452 -6.09 -11.40 -9.04
C VAL A 452 -4.85 -11.79 -8.24
N ALA A 453 -3.77 -12.17 -8.93
CA ALA A 453 -2.50 -12.52 -8.31
C ALA A 453 -1.89 -11.32 -7.57
N THR A 454 -1.86 -10.14 -8.20
CA THR A 454 -1.28 -8.94 -7.59
C THR A 454 -2.06 -8.50 -6.34
N ASP A 455 -3.39 -8.47 -6.37
CA ASP A 455 -4.19 -8.17 -5.18
C ASP A 455 -4.04 -9.26 -4.10
N SER A 456 -3.92 -10.55 -4.48
CA SER A 456 -3.64 -11.65 -3.55
C SER A 456 -2.36 -11.40 -2.75
N VAL A 457 -1.25 -11.06 -3.43
CA VAL A 457 0.06 -10.82 -2.82
C VAL A 457 0.05 -9.58 -1.93
N MET A 458 -0.59 -8.48 -2.37
CA MET A 458 -0.71 -7.27 -1.54
C MET A 458 -1.55 -7.50 -0.28
N ILE A 459 -2.57 -8.37 -0.32
CA ILE A 459 -3.33 -8.75 0.88
C ILE A 459 -2.43 -9.56 1.82
N ASP A 460 -1.61 -10.49 1.29
CA ASP A 460 -0.69 -11.29 2.11
C ASP A 460 0.31 -10.41 2.88
N LEU A 461 0.87 -9.36 2.25
CA LEU A 461 1.73 -8.37 2.91
C LEU A 461 1.00 -7.69 4.07
N ILE A 462 -0.23 -7.21 3.86
CA ILE A 462 -1.02 -6.53 4.90
C ILE A 462 -1.32 -7.48 6.07
N GLU A 463 -1.65 -8.75 5.78
CA GLU A 463 -1.88 -9.75 6.83
C GLU A 463 -0.61 -10.10 7.61
N TRP A 464 0.53 -10.18 6.91
CA TRP A 464 1.83 -10.44 7.51
C TRP A 464 2.24 -9.32 8.46
N GLU A 465 2.08 -8.06 8.04
CA GLU A 465 2.27 -6.89 8.90
C GLU A 465 1.32 -6.94 10.08
N LYS A 466 0.04 -7.24 9.89
CA LYS A 466 -0.90 -7.27 11.03
C LYS A 466 -0.63 -8.40 12.03
N GLY A 467 0.07 -9.46 11.63
CA GLY A 467 0.22 -10.68 12.42
C GLY A 467 -1.09 -11.45 12.61
N GLU A 468 -2.14 -11.10 11.86
CA GLU A 468 -3.47 -11.69 11.98
C GLU A 468 -4.09 -11.89 10.59
N ARG A 469 -4.64 -13.08 10.34
CA ARG A 469 -5.41 -13.39 9.10
C ARG A 469 -6.84 -12.85 9.12
N GLU A 470 -7.02 -11.61 9.57
CA GLU A 470 -8.35 -11.01 9.70
C GLU A 470 -9.02 -10.76 8.34
N THR A 471 -8.29 -10.82 7.21
CA THR A 471 -8.72 -10.31 5.91
C THR A 471 -9.33 -11.35 4.96
N ARG A 472 -9.77 -12.53 5.44
CA ARG A 472 -10.46 -13.50 4.55
C ARG A 472 -11.66 -12.92 3.78
N ASN A 473 -12.33 -11.90 4.33
CA ASN A 473 -13.39 -11.16 3.63
C ASN A 473 -12.85 -10.29 2.49
N ALA A 474 -11.62 -9.77 2.62
CA ALA A 474 -10.93 -9.04 1.58
C ALA A 474 -10.54 -9.93 0.39
N ARG A 475 -10.74 -11.26 0.45
CA ARG A 475 -10.40 -12.18 -0.65
C ARG A 475 -11.61 -12.72 -1.40
N ILE A 476 -12.82 -12.51 -0.91
CA ILE A 476 -14.04 -13.09 -1.51
C ILE A 476 -14.21 -12.66 -2.97
N TYR A 477 -13.93 -11.40 -3.31
CA TYR A 477 -14.01 -10.96 -4.70
C TYR A 477 -12.92 -11.58 -5.59
N LEU A 478 -11.75 -11.95 -5.04
CA LEU A 478 -10.68 -12.60 -5.79
C LEU A 478 -11.07 -14.04 -6.18
N LEU A 479 -11.84 -14.73 -5.33
CA LEU A 479 -12.44 -16.02 -5.68
C LEU A 479 -13.39 -15.88 -6.87
N GLU A 480 -14.26 -14.86 -6.86
CA GLU A 480 -15.17 -14.60 -7.98
C GLU A 480 -14.38 -14.20 -9.25
N ALA A 481 -13.42 -13.28 -9.13
CA ALA A 481 -12.57 -12.84 -10.23
C ALA A 481 -11.85 -14.02 -10.90
N SER A 482 -11.25 -14.89 -10.09
CA SER A 482 -10.54 -16.07 -10.59
C SER A 482 -11.49 -17.07 -11.25
N SER A 483 -12.69 -17.26 -10.70
CA SER A 483 -13.69 -18.17 -11.27
C SER A 483 -14.16 -17.79 -12.68
N ILE A 484 -13.96 -16.53 -13.09
CA ILE A 484 -14.31 -16.02 -14.43
C ILE A 484 -13.11 -15.84 -15.34
N GLY A 485 -11.91 -16.21 -14.89
CA GLY A 485 -10.69 -16.12 -15.69
C GLY A 485 -10.01 -14.76 -15.69
N LEU A 486 -10.32 -13.85 -14.75
CA LEU A 486 -9.57 -12.58 -14.64
C LEU A 486 -8.14 -12.76 -14.11
N GLY A 487 -7.83 -13.93 -13.54
CA GLY A 487 -6.51 -14.20 -12.99
C GLY A 487 -6.46 -15.37 -12.00
N VAL A 488 -5.28 -15.61 -11.44
CA VAL A 488 -5.00 -16.69 -10.51
C VAL A 488 -5.13 -16.23 -9.07
N PHE A 489 -6.06 -16.86 -8.34
CA PHE A 489 -6.18 -16.66 -6.91
C PHE A 489 -5.35 -17.68 -6.13
N GLU A 490 -4.37 -17.20 -5.37
CA GLU A 490 -3.65 -17.97 -4.37
C GLU A 490 -3.51 -17.19 -3.06
N GLU A 491 -3.36 -17.90 -1.94
CA GLU A 491 -3.00 -17.34 -0.65
C GLU A 491 -1.72 -18.02 -0.17
N SER A 492 -0.79 -17.24 0.35
CA SER A 492 0.43 -17.72 0.98
C SER A 492 0.44 -17.38 2.46
N ASN A 493 1.17 -18.20 3.23
CA ASN A 493 1.51 -17.88 4.61
C ASN A 493 2.90 -17.26 4.64
N TRP A 494 2.96 -15.94 4.70
CA TRP A 494 4.22 -15.24 4.84
C TRP A 494 4.77 -15.48 6.25
N ILE A 495 5.99 -16.02 6.31
CA ILE A 495 6.70 -16.36 7.54
C ILE A 495 7.99 -15.54 7.57
N GLY A 496 8.31 -14.98 8.73
CA GLY A 496 9.41 -14.04 8.86
C GLY A 496 9.21 -13.18 10.10
N ASN A 497 10.30 -12.85 10.80
CA ASN A 497 10.19 -11.97 11.96
C ASN A 497 10.00 -10.51 11.51
N ASN A 498 10.88 -10.03 10.63
CA ASN A 498 10.88 -8.70 10.03
C ASN A 498 11.34 -8.80 8.57
N TYR A 499 11.00 -7.83 7.73
CA TYR A 499 11.62 -7.70 6.41
C TYR A 499 13.13 -7.40 6.56
N PRO A 500 14.03 -7.95 5.70
CA PRO A 500 13.79 -8.78 4.52
C PRO A 500 13.71 -10.30 4.76
N ASP A 501 13.69 -10.77 6.02
CA ASP A 501 13.53 -12.19 6.36
C ASP A 501 12.10 -12.66 6.06
N LEU A 502 11.84 -13.02 4.79
CA LEU A 502 10.54 -13.41 4.27
C LEU A 502 10.63 -14.77 3.57
N THR A 503 9.77 -15.70 3.99
CA THR A 503 9.49 -16.96 3.30
C THR A 503 8.01 -17.03 2.93
N THR A 504 7.73 -17.46 1.70
CA THR A 504 6.37 -17.65 1.18
C THR A 504 6.20 -19.07 0.63
N ASN A 505 4.96 -19.50 0.37
CA ASN A 505 4.66 -20.84 -0.11
C ASN A 505 3.66 -20.85 -1.28
N TYR A 506 3.79 -19.90 -2.20
CA TYR A 506 3.02 -19.90 -3.44
C TYR A 506 3.41 -21.09 -4.34
N SER A 507 2.43 -21.58 -5.08
CA SER A 507 2.52 -22.74 -5.98
C SER A 507 1.98 -22.45 -7.37
N GLN A 508 1.14 -21.41 -7.51
CA GLN A 508 0.58 -20.94 -8.77
C GLN A 508 1.08 -19.53 -9.09
N ILE A 509 1.16 -18.65 -8.09
CA ILE A 509 1.75 -17.32 -8.23
C ILE A 509 3.28 -17.44 -8.15
N GLU A 510 3.98 -16.92 -9.16
CA GLU A 510 5.42 -16.77 -9.09
C GLU A 510 5.73 -15.45 -8.37
N PHE A 511 5.99 -15.55 -7.07
CA PHE A 511 6.30 -14.38 -6.26
C PHE A 511 7.82 -14.14 -6.22
N ILE A 512 8.25 -13.00 -6.76
CA ILE A 512 9.64 -12.53 -6.73
C ILE A 512 9.71 -11.36 -5.76
N HIS A 513 10.66 -11.39 -4.83
CA HIS A 513 10.97 -10.22 -4.01
C HIS A 513 12.43 -9.81 -4.19
N VAL A 514 12.66 -8.52 -4.36
CA VAL A 514 14.00 -7.94 -4.52
C VAL A 514 14.15 -6.85 -3.47
N ASN A 515 15.24 -6.92 -2.71
CA ASN A 515 15.64 -5.85 -1.81
C ASN A 515 16.83 -5.10 -2.43
N LEU A 516 16.68 -3.79 -2.65
CA LEU A 516 17.71 -2.91 -3.19
C LEU A 516 18.61 -2.29 -2.11
N ASP A 517 18.32 -2.55 -0.83
CA ASP A 517 19.15 -2.04 0.27
C ASP A 517 20.61 -2.49 0.11
N GLY A 518 21.52 -1.52 0.02
CA GLY A 518 22.96 -1.78 -0.11
C GLY A 518 23.41 -2.24 -1.49
N THR A 519 22.55 -2.21 -2.51
CA THR A 519 22.94 -2.39 -3.90
C THR A 519 23.01 -1.03 -4.59
N CYS A 520 24.21 -0.56 -4.92
CA CYS A 520 24.37 0.50 -5.93
C CYS A 520 23.92 -0.10 -7.30
N GLY A 521 23.25 0.69 -8.14
CA GLY A 521 22.30 0.27 -9.20
C GLY A 521 22.71 -0.71 -10.31
N ASP A 522 23.84 -1.42 -10.23
CA ASP A 522 24.26 -2.45 -11.19
C ASP A 522 24.55 -3.83 -10.57
N GLY A 523 24.43 -3.98 -9.24
CA GLY A 523 24.68 -5.24 -8.55
C GLY A 523 26.16 -5.62 -8.35
N THR A 524 27.12 -4.71 -8.54
CA THR A 524 28.56 -5.04 -8.44
C THR A 524 29.34 -4.44 -7.27
N CYS A 525 28.80 -3.52 -6.47
CA CYS A 525 29.58 -2.90 -5.37
C CYS A 525 29.11 -3.35 -3.98
N SER A 526 30.06 -3.84 -3.17
CA SER A 526 29.84 -4.33 -1.80
C SER A 526 30.15 -3.25 -0.77
N SER A 527 29.10 -2.64 -0.19
CA SER A 527 29.04 -1.92 1.09
C SER A 527 30.14 -0.89 1.48
N GLY A 528 29.68 0.33 1.81
CA GLY A 528 30.35 1.22 2.77
C GLY A 528 31.12 2.39 2.14
N GLU A 529 30.66 3.62 2.43
CA GLU A 529 31.29 4.93 2.15
C GLU A 529 31.60 5.30 0.68
N GLU A 530 31.67 4.37 -0.27
CA GLU A 530 31.97 4.66 -1.69
C GLU A 530 30.74 4.90 -2.59
N CYS A 531 29.52 4.68 -2.10
CA CYS A 531 28.29 4.81 -2.92
C CYS A 531 27.84 6.28 -3.13
N ASN A 532 28.69 7.27 -2.86
CA ASN A 532 28.31 8.69 -2.86
C ASN A 532 29.19 9.60 -3.75
N GLN A 533 30.00 9.04 -4.64
CA GLN A 533 30.78 9.85 -5.59
C GLN A 533 30.76 9.29 -7.03
N ASP A 534 30.70 7.97 -7.22
CA ASP A 534 30.96 7.37 -8.56
C ASP A 534 29.73 6.77 -9.27
N CYS A 535 28.53 6.84 -8.69
CA CYS A 535 27.31 6.27 -9.30
C CYS A 535 26.49 7.25 -10.17
N ILE A 536 27.09 8.39 -10.58
CA ILE A 536 26.47 9.36 -11.52
C ILE A 536 27.30 9.47 -12.80
N THR A 537 27.81 8.36 -13.35
CA THR A 537 28.48 8.40 -14.65
C THR A 537 28.07 7.25 -15.58
N GLU A 538 26.77 7.21 -15.90
CA GLU A 538 26.44 7.22 -17.33
C GLU A 538 25.93 8.62 -17.68
N ILE A 539 26.89 9.55 -17.81
CA ILE A 539 26.65 10.74 -18.60
C ILE A 539 26.44 10.22 -20.03
N PHE A 540 25.18 10.14 -20.46
CA PHE A 540 24.88 10.25 -21.88
C PHE A 540 25.45 11.61 -22.31
N CYS A 541 26.62 11.60 -22.95
CA CYS A 541 27.03 12.74 -23.74
C CYS A 541 26.07 12.79 -24.93
N SER A 542 24.99 13.55 -24.77
CA SER A 542 24.12 13.92 -25.87
C SER A 542 24.47 15.35 -26.28
N ASP A 543 25.62 15.53 -26.93
CA ASP A 543 25.83 16.72 -27.75
C ASP A 543 25.94 16.27 -29.21
N LEU A 544 24.98 16.74 -30.02
CA LEU A 544 24.93 16.54 -31.47
C LEU A 544 25.72 17.63 -32.21
N ALA A 545 26.62 18.33 -31.51
CA ALA A 545 27.33 19.49 -32.02
C ALA A 545 28.83 19.33 -31.78
N ASP A 546 29.56 19.11 -32.87
CA ASP A 546 31.00 19.32 -32.99
C ASP A 546 31.27 20.82 -32.83
N ASN A 547 31.60 21.23 -31.61
CA ASN A 547 31.68 22.64 -31.22
C ASN A 547 33.02 23.31 -31.61
N ASP A 548 34.02 22.53 -32.01
CA ASP A 548 35.33 23.03 -32.46
C ASP A 548 35.59 22.82 -33.96
N GLU A 549 34.63 22.23 -34.67
CA GLU A 549 34.61 21.96 -36.12
C GLU A 549 35.77 21.06 -36.59
N ASP A 550 36.27 20.17 -35.73
CA ASP A 550 37.38 19.26 -36.05
C ASP A 550 36.94 17.97 -36.79
N GLY A 551 35.62 17.71 -36.81
CA GLY A 551 34.99 16.58 -37.49
C GLY A 551 34.85 15.31 -36.65
N LEU A 552 35.07 15.38 -35.33
CA LEU A 552 34.83 14.31 -34.36
C LEU A 552 33.69 14.69 -33.39
N GLU A 553 32.96 13.69 -32.90
CA GLU A 553 32.02 13.91 -31.79
C GLU A 553 32.82 14.02 -30.48
N ASP A 554 32.54 15.04 -29.65
CA ASP A 554 33.28 15.42 -28.42
C ASP A 554 33.60 14.24 -27.47
N CYS A 555 32.84 13.15 -27.53
CA CYS A 555 33.05 11.94 -26.74
C CYS A 555 34.27 11.10 -27.15
N ASN A 556 34.87 11.41 -28.31
CA ASN A 556 36.05 10.73 -28.86
C ASN A 556 37.28 11.66 -28.97
N ASP A 557 37.18 12.89 -28.47
CA ASP A 557 38.32 13.80 -28.42
C ASP A 557 39.17 13.52 -27.17
N ASN A 558 40.49 13.40 -27.37
CA ASN A 558 41.47 13.22 -26.31
C ASN A 558 42.02 14.55 -25.78
N ASP A 559 41.60 15.68 -26.34
CA ASP A 559 41.95 17.01 -25.84
C ASP A 559 40.95 17.45 -24.76
N CYS A 560 41.25 17.13 -23.50
CA CYS A 560 40.47 17.58 -22.34
C CYS A 560 40.61 19.09 -22.10
N THR A 561 40.27 19.95 -23.06
CA THR A 561 40.37 21.41 -22.93
C THR A 561 39.08 22.13 -22.56
N ASP A 562 37.95 21.44 -22.46
CA ASP A 562 36.68 22.07 -22.09
C ASP A 562 36.30 21.80 -20.62
N ASP A 563 36.87 22.63 -19.77
CA ASP A 563 36.72 22.63 -18.31
C ASP A 563 35.40 23.30 -17.88
N SER A 564 34.42 22.48 -17.46
CA SER A 564 33.43 22.92 -16.45
C SER A 564 32.84 21.81 -15.57
N ASN A 565 33.31 20.55 -15.64
CA ASN A 565 32.78 19.46 -14.80
C ASN A 565 33.83 18.48 -14.21
N CYS A 566 35.14 18.76 -14.28
CA CYS A 566 36.17 17.86 -13.75
C CYS A 566 36.65 18.19 -12.32
N ASP A 567 35.74 18.52 -11.40
CA ASP A 567 36.10 18.93 -10.02
C ASP A 567 36.15 17.74 -9.01
N SER A 568 36.35 16.50 -9.46
CA SER A 568 36.32 15.33 -8.56
C SER A 568 37.31 14.19 -8.83
N ILE A 569 38.54 14.50 -9.29
CA ILE A 569 39.65 13.54 -9.20
C ILE A 569 40.53 13.89 -7.98
N PRO A 570 40.77 12.96 -7.02
CA PRO A 570 41.69 13.20 -5.93
C PRO A 570 43.11 13.45 -6.46
N SER A 571 43.72 14.55 -6.01
CA SER A 571 44.97 15.12 -6.54
C SER A 571 46.27 14.36 -6.23
N TRP A 572 46.27 13.02 -6.17
CA TRP A 572 47.47 12.26 -5.80
C TRP A 572 47.97 11.25 -6.84
N ASP A 573 47.34 11.16 -8.01
CA ASP A 573 47.70 10.15 -9.03
C ASP A 573 47.98 10.71 -10.45
N VAL A 574 48.27 12.00 -10.51
CA VAL A 574 48.71 12.67 -11.75
C VAL A 574 50.08 13.28 -11.50
N ASP A 575 51.07 12.90 -12.30
CA ASP A 575 52.39 13.53 -12.21
C ASP A 575 52.32 15.01 -12.67
N GLU A 576 53.36 15.80 -12.37
CA GLU A 576 53.42 17.22 -12.75
C GLU A 576 53.38 17.47 -14.28
N SER A 577 53.30 16.41 -15.10
CA SER A 577 53.18 16.45 -16.56
C SER A 577 51.82 15.97 -17.08
N GLY A 578 50.86 15.66 -16.20
CA GLY A 578 49.50 15.27 -16.59
C GLY A 578 49.34 13.79 -16.96
N ASN A 579 50.32 12.92 -16.68
CA ASN A 579 50.22 11.49 -16.99
C ASN A 579 49.73 10.67 -15.78
N ILE A 580 48.91 9.66 -16.05
CA ILE A 580 48.38 8.69 -15.06
C ILE A 580 49.29 7.45 -15.04
N ASP A 581 49.72 7.00 -13.85
CA ASP A 581 50.53 5.79 -13.69
C ASP A 581 49.67 4.53 -13.82
N ILE A 582 49.78 3.85 -14.96
CA ILE A 582 49.00 2.65 -15.30
C ILE A 582 49.48 1.37 -14.60
N SER A 583 50.49 1.45 -13.71
CA SER A 583 51.08 0.28 -13.06
C SER A 583 50.24 -0.32 -11.91
N ASP A 584 49.20 0.37 -11.46
CA ASP A 584 48.25 -0.14 -10.44
C ASP A 584 47.04 -0.89 -11.04
N LEU A 585 46.88 -0.91 -12.36
CA LEU A 585 45.84 -1.67 -13.07
C LEU A 585 46.25 -3.14 -13.33
N VAL A 586 46.49 -3.90 -12.25
CA VAL A 586 46.60 -5.37 -12.33
C VAL A 586 45.88 -6.03 -11.15
N ARG A 587 44.58 -6.35 -11.33
CA ARG A 587 43.92 -7.58 -10.83
C ARG A 587 42.42 -7.62 -11.13
N VAL A 588 42.04 -8.14 -12.30
CA VAL A 588 40.80 -8.92 -12.43
C VAL A 588 41.08 -10.09 -13.36
N GLY A 589 41.12 -11.28 -12.79
CA GLY A 589 41.37 -12.51 -13.54
C GLY A 589 41.41 -13.71 -12.61
N GLN A 590 40.29 -13.98 -11.91
CA GLN A 590 40.01 -15.28 -11.26
C GLN A 590 38.61 -15.30 -10.64
N SER A 591 37.58 -15.71 -11.40
CA SER A 591 36.44 -16.49 -10.88
C SER A 591 35.49 -16.96 -12.01
N PHE A 592 36.01 -17.80 -12.93
CA PHE A 592 35.19 -18.84 -13.53
C PHE A 592 35.72 -20.19 -13.05
N GLY A 593 34.85 -20.92 -12.34
CA GLY A 593 35.12 -22.24 -11.82
C GLY A 593 33.82 -23.00 -11.61
N ARG A 594 33.11 -23.31 -12.71
CA ARG A 594 32.34 -24.55 -12.77
C ARG A 594 33.34 -25.67 -13.05
N ASN A 595 33.28 -26.70 -12.22
CA ASN A 595 33.88 -28.00 -12.49
C ASN A 595 33.34 -28.52 -13.83
N ASP A 596 34.22 -28.73 -14.80
CA ASP A 596 34.28 -29.97 -15.55
C ASP A 596 35.62 -30.09 -16.28
N CYS A 597 36.25 -31.25 -16.10
CA CYS A 597 37.56 -31.60 -16.62
C CYS A 597 37.54 -31.86 -18.13
N GLY A 598 38.63 -31.48 -18.81
CA GLY A 598 39.15 -32.27 -19.92
C GLY A 598 39.44 -31.50 -21.21
N THR A 599 40.74 -31.29 -21.46
CA THR A 599 41.41 -31.39 -22.77
C THR A 599 40.80 -30.66 -23.98
N ILE A 600 41.48 -29.62 -24.49
CA ILE A 600 42.14 -29.58 -25.82
C ILE A 600 42.60 -28.16 -26.19
N ASN A 601 43.84 -28.09 -26.68
CA ASN A 601 44.48 -26.96 -27.37
C ASN A 601 43.64 -26.39 -28.51
N ASN A 602 43.65 -25.06 -28.71
CA ASN A 602 44.16 -24.40 -29.93
C ASN A 602 43.78 -22.90 -29.99
N TRP A 603 44.81 -22.07 -30.24
CA TRP A 603 44.86 -20.86 -31.08
C TRP A 603 44.00 -19.64 -30.70
N CYS A 604 44.58 -18.48 -30.35
CA CYS A 604 45.31 -17.50 -31.19
C CYS A 604 44.51 -16.87 -32.34
N ASN A 605 44.48 -15.53 -32.31
CA ASN A 605 44.20 -14.53 -33.35
C ASN A 605 42.72 -14.23 -33.67
N ARG A 606 42.28 -13.02 -33.32
CA ARG A 606 42.41 -11.83 -34.20
C ARG A 606 42.14 -10.54 -33.43
N THR A 607 43.06 -9.60 -33.66
CA THR A 607 42.99 -8.12 -33.60
C THR A 607 41.78 -7.48 -32.96
#